data_AF-A0A524CRW8-F1
#
_entry.id   AF-A0A524CRW8-F1
#
_cell.length_a   1.000
_cell.length_b   1.000
_cell.length_c   1.000
_cell.angle_alpha   90.00
_cell.angle_beta   90.00
_cell.angle_gamma   90.00
#
_symmetry.space_group_name_H-M   'P 1'
#
loop_
_entity.id
_entity.type
_entity.pdbx_description
1 polymer ?
#
loop_
_entity_poly.entity_id
_entity_poly.type
_entity_poly.pdbx_seq_one_letter_code
_entity_poly.pdbx_strand_id
1 'polypeptide(L)'
;MSQTASDNEHLSGHLHSLKKLRKSATDEEWLRIGWDFLKTIGLNEFYGCDIDLLPIIENIPQGSDFIDVQCYLQHTLVEVLLDRLEDHGTTTLLDTKQMEDTPAAALIPRINELRKEELRSVPVPIEGREIVIYDLHLREIGSEIQPVRRDPVLLGPLWLTAHGSKVLRELGMGTRTDLDGLKKIERALEKLGGNLIRVPNPGDAYLREAQMSPAMKSLLLKRAEAAR
;
A
#
# COMPACT_ATOMS: atom_id res chain seq x y z
N MET A 1 42.25 -7.53 4.67
CA MET A 1 41.56 -8.22 5.79
C MET A 1 41.29 -7.33 7.01
N SER A 2 41.54 -6.00 6.97
CA SER A 2 41.29 -5.10 8.12
C SER A 2 40.03 -4.23 8.00
N GLN A 3 39.36 -4.22 6.84
CA GLN A 3 38.13 -3.43 6.60
C GLN A 3 36.87 -4.12 7.14
N THR A 4 36.78 -5.44 6.99
CA THR A 4 35.61 -6.24 7.39
C THR A 4 35.33 -6.22 8.90
N ALA A 5 36.36 -6.10 9.74
CA ALA A 5 36.18 -6.01 11.19
C ALA A 5 35.55 -4.67 11.63
N SER A 6 35.92 -3.57 10.96
CA SER A 6 35.38 -2.23 11.24
C SER A 6 33.91 -2.12 10.82
N ASP A 7 33.53 -2.75 9.71
CA ASP A 7 32.16 -2.71 9.19
C ASP A 7 31.19 -3.54 10.08
N ASN A 8 31.68 -4.63 10.67
CA ASN A 8 30.89 -5.49 11.56
C ASN A 8 30.57 -4.84 12.92
N GLU A 9 31.53 -4.11 13.51
CA GLU A 9 31.24 -3.35 14.74
C GLU A 9 30.18 -2.27 14.50
N HIS A 10 30.23 -1.62 13.34
CA HIS A 10 29.29 -0.57 12.95
C HIS A 10 27.85 -1.08 12.80
N LEU A 11 27.67 -2.25 12.19
CA LEU A 11 26.34 -2.85 12.00
C LEU A 11 25.69 -3.26 13.32
N SER A 12 26.45 -3.88 14.23
CA SER A 12 25.91 -4.28 15.54
C SER A 12 25.43 -3.07 16.35
N GLY A 13 26.16 -1.95 16.30
CA GLY A 13 25.78 -0.67 16.89
C GLY A 13 24.49 -0.10 16.27
N HIS A 14 24.35 -0.20 14.96
CA HIS A 14 23.14 0.22 14.24
C HIS A 14 21.91 -0.61 14.64
N LEU A 15 22.03 -1.94 14.67
CA LEU A 15 20.92 -2.83 15.08
C LEU A 15 20.48 -2.55 16.53
N HIS A 16 21.43 -2.30 17.44
CA HIS A 16 21.10 -1.91 18.81
C HIS A 16 20.39 -0.55 18.89
N SER A 17 20.80 0.39 18.05
CA SER A 17 20.17 1.72 17.97
C SER A 17 18.73 1.62 17.43
N LEU A 18 18.50 0.78 16.41
CA LEU A 18 17.15 0.50 15.90
C LEU A 18 16.23 -0.10 16.97
N LYS A 19 16.72 -1.05 17.76
CA LYS A 19 15.96 -1.65 18.88
C LYS A 19 15.56 -0.60 19.93
N LYS A 20 16.43 0.38 20.20
CA LYS A 20 16.10 1.51 21.09
C LYS A 20 15.08 2.45 20.45
N LEU A 21 15.25 2.77 19.17
CA LEU A 21 14.36 3.67 18.44
C LEU A 21 12.93 3.13 18.36
N ARG A 22 12.73 1.82 18.16
CA ARG A 22 11.39 1.22 18.14
C ARG A 22 10.59 1.50 19.42
N LYS A 23 11.25 1.59 20.58
CA LYS A 23 10.59 1.86 21.87
C LYS A 23 10.05 3.29 22.00
N SER A 24 10.60 4.23 21.24
CA SER A 24 10.23 5.65 21.29
C SER A 24 9.46 6.12 20.05
N ALA A 25 9.60 5.44 18.92
CA ALA A 25 8.99 5.81 17.65
C ALA A 25 7.52 5.39 17.58
N THR A 26 6.71 6.22 16.95
CA THR A 26 5.36 5.84 16.51
C THR A 26 5.43 4.77 15.41
N ASP A 27 4.34 4.03 15.18
CA ASP A 27 4.33 2.98 14.14
C ASP A 27 4.56 3.55 12.73
N GLU A 28 4.08 4.76 12.44
CA GLU A 28 4.35 5.44 11.16
C GLU A 28 5.84 5.80 10.98
N GLU A 29 6.46 6.34 12.03
CA GLU A 29 7.89 6.64 12.02
C GLU A 29 8.71 5.36 11.91
N TRP A 30 8.29 4.30 12.60
CA TRP A 30 8.95 3.00 12.55
C TRP A 30 8.91 2.38 11.15
N LEU A 31 7.78 2.42 10.44
CA LEU A 31 7.71 1.96 9.05
C LEU A 31 8.70 2.71 8.16
N ARG A 32 8.78 4.05 8.30
CA ARG A 32 9.73 4.86 7.52
C ARG A 32 11.18 4.53 7.85
N ILE A 33 11.53 4.44 9.14
CA ILE A 33 12.85 4.05 9.60
C ILE A 33 13.21 2.65 9.07
N GLY A 34 12.26 1.72 9.09
CA GLY A 34 12.44 0.39 8.55
C GLY A 34 12.74 0.40 7.06
N TRP A 35 11.99 1.16 6.25
CA TRP A 35 12.26 1.30 4.83
C TRP A 35 13.61 1.96 4.52
N ASP A 36 13.97 3.00 5.27
CA ASP A 36 15.26 3.67 5.12
C ASP A 36 16.42 2.75 5.53
N PHE A 37 16.23 1.93 6.56
CA PHE A 37 17.18 0.89 6.95
C PHE A 37 17.36 -0.15 5.84
N LEU A 38 16.27 -0.73 5.32
CA LEU A 38 16.32 -1.70 4.22
C LEU A 38 17.04 -1.11 3.00
N LYS A 39 16.73 0.14 2.68
CA LYS A 39 17.40 0.87 1.60
C LYS A 39 18.91 1.01 1.84
N THR A 40 19.30 1.34 3.07
CA THR A 40 20.70 1.54 3.46
C THR A 40 21.52 0.26 3.35
N ILE A 41 20.93 -0.90 3.65
CA ILE A 41 21.60 -2.20 3.54
C ILE A 41 21.48 -2.84 2.15
N GLY A 42 20.99 -2.09 1.15
CA GLY A 42 20.91 -2.55 -0.23
C GLY A 42 19.73 -3.47 -0.54
N LEU A 43 18.69 -3.47 0.31
CA LEU A 43 17.46 -4.24 0.15
C LEU A 43 16.29 -3.33 -0.30
N ASN A 44 16.53 -2.56 -1.36
CA ASN A 44 15.58 -1.56 -1.89
C ASN A 44 14.28 -2.19 -2.39
N GLU A 45 14.33 -3.44 -2.84
CA GLU A 45 13.20 -4.19 -3.38
C GLU A 45 12.05 -4.36 -2.38
N PHE A 46 12.34 -4.29 -1.07
CA PHE A 46 11.34 -4.37 0.00
C PHE A 46 10.86 -2.99 0.49
N TYR A 47 11.27 -1.90 -0.17
CA TYR A 47 10.78 -0.57 0.18
C TYR A 47 9.24 -0.51 0.10
N GLY A 48 8.61 0.02 1.15
CA GLY A 48 7.16 0.13 1.19
C GLY A 48 6.43 -1.14 1.66
N CYS A 49 7.14 -2.14 2.19
CA CYS A 49 6.52 -3.27 2.87
C CYS A 49 5.81 -2.83 4.16
N ASP A 50 4.66 -3.43 4.46
CA ASP A 50 3.90 -3.18 5.69
C ASP A 50 4.26 -4.21 6.78
N ILE A 51 5.52 -4.18 7.22
CA ILE A 51 6.09 -5.18 8.15
C ILE A 51 6.81 -4.46 9.29
N ASP A 52 6.53 -4.90 10.52
CA ASP A 52 7.38 -4.56 11.67
C ASP A 52 8.67 -5.38 11.58
N LEU A 53 9.79 -4.71 11.32
CA LEU A 53 11.10 -5.37 11.18
C LEU A 53 11.71 -5.82 12.51
N LEU A 54 11.21 -5.33 13.66
CA LEU A 54 11.84 -5.60 14.95
C LEU A 54 11.95 -7.11 15.25
N PRO A 55 10.89 -7.93 15.10
CA PRO A 55 10.97 -9.36 15.36
C PRO A 55 12.00 -10.07 14.48
N ILE A 56 12.16 -9.63 13.23
CA ILE A 56 13.16 -10.20 12.30
C ILE A 56 14.56 -9.83 12.77
N ILE A 57 14.78 -8.55 13.09
CA ILE A 57 16.08 -8.03 13.58
C ILE A 57 16.49 -8.66 14.91
N GLU A 58 15.54 -9.01 15.79
CA GLU A 58 15.82 -9.65 17.07
C GLU A 58 16.35 -11.08 16.94
N ASN A 59 16.01 -11.76 15.84
CA ASN A 59 16.46 -13.13 15.56
C ASN A 59 17.83 -13.20 14.87
N ILE A 60 18.43 -12.06 14.51
CA ILE A 60 19.76 -12.01 13.90
C ILE A 60 20.83 -12.38 14.95
N PRO A 61 21.68 -13.40 14.70
CA PRO A 61 22.74 -13.77 15.63
C PRO A 61 23.70 -12.61 15.90
N GLN A 62 24.11 -12.46 17.16
CA GLN A 62 25.11 -11.46 17.54
C GLN A 62 26.46 -11.79 16.88
N GLY A 63 27.11 -10.78 16.31
CA GLY A 63 28.39 -10.95 15.61
C GLY A 63 28.29 -11.44 14.18
N SER A 64 27.07 -11.56 13.61
CA SER A 64 26.88 -11.79 12.17
C SER A 64 27.53 -10.66 11.37
N ASP A 65 28.15 -11.01 10.25
CA ASP A 65 28.71 -10.00 9.34
C ASP A 65 27.62 -9.32 8.50
N PHE A 66 27.98 -8.27 7.79
CA PHE A 66 27.03 -7.52 6.97
C PHE A 66 26.34 -8.37 5.90
N ILE A 67 27.07 -9.29 5.27
CA ILE A 67 26.54 -10.13 4.17
C ILE A 67 25.56 -11.14 4.75
N ASP A 68 25.90 -11.77 5.87
CA ASP A 68 25.04 -12.71 6.58
C ASP A 68 23.72 -12.04 7.00
N VAL A 69 23.79 -10.82 7.52
CA VAL A 69 22.61 -10.03 7.89
C VAL A 69 21.75 -9.71 6.68
N GLN A 70 22.35 -9.27 5.57
CA GLN A 70 21.63 -8.95 4.35
C GLN A 70 20.93 -10.19 3.77
N CYS A 71 21.65 -11.32 3.67
CA CYS A 71 21.11 -12.59 3.22
C CYS A 71 19.95 -13.07 4.12
N TYR A 72 20.15 -13.04 5.44
CA TYR A 72 19.12 -13.43 6.40
C TYR A 72 17.85 -12.59 6.27
N LEU A 73 18.01 -11.25 6.21
CA LEU A 73 16.89 -10.33 6.05
C LEU A 73 16.17 -10.56 4.73
N GLN A 74 16.89 -10.72 3.63
CA GLN A 74 16.30 -10.95 2.31
C GLN A 74 15.46 -12.22 2.29
N HIS A 75 16.00 -13.34 2.76
CA HIS A 75 15.24 -14.60 2.81
C HIS A 75 14.01 -14.50 3.72
N THR A 76 14.19 -13.99 4.94
CA THR A 76 13.09 -13.89 5.91
C THR A 76 12.00 -12.93 5.44
N LEU A 77 12.36 -11.81 4.80
CA LEU A 77 11.39 -10.86 4.28
C LEU A 77 10.60 -11.40 3.10
N VAL A 78 11.20 -12.21 2.23
CA VAL A 78 10.46 -12.89 1.15
C VAL A 78 9.40 -13.81 1.75
N GLU A 79 9.75 -14.62 2.73
CA GLU A 79 8.81 -15.54 3.40
C GLU A 79 7.68 -14.76 4.10
N VAL A 80 8.03 -13.79 4.94
CA VAL A 80 7.04 -12.99 5.69
C VAL A 80 6.14 -12.20 4.73
N LEU A 81 6.67 -11.64 3.64
CA LEU A 81 5.85 -10.95 2.64
C LEU A 81 4.93 -11.91 1.90
N LEU A 82 5.39 -13.11 1.55
CA LEU A 82 4.56 -14.09 0.87
C LEU A 82 3.35 -14.45 1.73
N ASP A 83 3.57 -14.78 3.01
CA ASP A 83 2.50 -15.06 3.97
C ASP A 83 1.51 -13.88 4.06
N ARG A 84 2.04 -12.65 4.16
CA ARG A 84 1.20 -11.44 4.19
C ARG A 84 0.39 -11.26 2.91
N LEU A 85 0.93 -11.56 1.75
CA LEU A 85 0.22 -11.48 0.47
C LEU A 85 -0.84 -12.59 0.33
N GLU A 86 -0.61 -13.76 0.93
CA GLU A 86 -1.64 -14.81 1.03
C GLU A 86 -2.82 -14.35 1.90
N ASP A 87 -2.55 -13.59 2.97
CA ASP A 87 -3.55 -12.95 3.84
C ASP A 87 -4.15 -11.65 3.28
N HIS A 88 -4.10 -11.44 1.96
CA HIS A 88 -4.60 -10.22 1.28
C HIS A 88 -3.91 -8.91 1.73
N GLY A 89 -2.63 -8.98 2.07
CA GLY A 89 -1.80 -7.83 2.39
C GLY A 89 -1.70 -6.82 1.23
N THR A 90 -1.47 -5.55 1.59
CA THR A 90 -1.35 -4.47 0.60
C THR A 90 -0.17 -4.62 -0.36
N THR A 91 -0.41 -4.33 -1.65
CA THR A 91 0.63 -4.31 -2.69
C THR A 91 1.05 -2.90 -3.12
N THR A 92 0.49 -1.87 -2.47
CA THR A 92 0.42 -0.50 -3.01
C THR A 92 1.78 0.16 -3.25
N LEU A 93 2.76 -0.10 -2.40
CA LEU A 93 4.10 0.50 -2.51
C LEU A 93 5.17 -0.45 -3.04
N LEU A 94 4.86 -1.73 -3.24
CA LEU A 94 5.84 -2.72 -3.68
C LEU A 94 6.24 -2.46 -5.14
N ASP A 95 7.53 -2.30 -5.42
CA ASP A 95 8.01 -2.07 -6.79
C ASP A 95 8.49 -3.38 -7.42
N THR A 96 7.62 -4.00 -8.23
CA THR A 96 7.93 -5.27 -8.89
C THR A 96 9.15 -5.17 -9.82
N LYS A 97 9.45 -3.98 -10.37
CA LYS A 97 10.64 -3.81 -11.23
C LYS A 97 11.94 -3.91 -10.44
N GLN A 98 11.94 -3.40 -9.21
CA GLN A 98 13.11 -3.52 -8.33
C GLN A 98 13.32 -4.95 -7.84
N MET A 99 12.29 -5.79 -7.89
CA MET A 99 12.34 -7.20 -7.49
C MET A 99 12.83 -8.14 -8.61
N GLU A 100 12.83 -7.73 -9.89
CA GLU A 100 13.05 -8.63 -11.05
C GLU A 100 14.39 -9.37 -10.99
N ASP A 101 15.44 -8.71 -10.51
CA ASP A 101 16.82 -9.24 -10.45
C ASP A 101 17.24 -9.67 -9.03
N THR A 102 16.29 -9.83 -8.11
CA THR A 102 16.57 -10.24 -6.72
C THR A 102 15.79 -11.51 -6.35
N PRO A 103 16.10 -12.17 -5.22
CA PRO A 103 15.28 -13.27 -4.70
C PRO A 103 13.80 -12.90 -4.47
N ALA A 104 13.49 -11.60 -4.32
CA ALA A 104 12.10 -11.13 -4.21
C ALA A 104 11.30 -11.29 -5.51
N ALA A 105 11.93 -11.62 -6.64
CA ALA A 105 11.25 -11.94 -7.90
C ALA A 105 10.16 -13.03 -7.73
N ALA A 106 10.35 -13.93 -6.76
CA ALA A 106 9.37 -14.96 -6.41
C ALA A 106 8.00 -14.40 -5.98
N LEU A 107 7.95 -13.16 -5.46
CA LEU A 107 6.72 -12.48 -5.03
C LEU A 107 5.93 -11.88 -6.20
N ILE A 108 6.60 -11.58 -7.33
CA ILE A 108 6.02 -10.84 -8.45
C ILE A 108 4.73 -11.48 -9.00
N PRO A 109 4.66 -12.81 -9.23
CA PRO A 109 3.43 -13.44 -9.73
C PRO A 109 2.24 -13.19 -8.80
N ARG A 110 2.44 -13.33 -7.48
CA ARG A 110 1.39 -13.13 -6.48
C ARG A 110 0.98 -11.67 -6.35
N ILE A 111 1.95 -10.75 -6.33
CA ILE A 111 1.69 -9.30 -6.35
C ILE A 111 0.84 -8.91 -7.56
N ASN A 112 1.17 -9.42 -8.75
CA ASN A 112 0.43 -9.12 -9.97
C ASN A 112 -0.98 -9.70 -9.98
N GLU A 113 -1.19 -10.87 -9.37
CA GLU A 113 -2.52 -11.45 -9.19
C GLU A 113 -3.38 -10.57 -8.27
N LEU A 114 -2.88 -10.24 -7.08
CA LEU A 114 -3.58 -9.38 -6.12
C LEU A 114 -3.91 -8.01 -6.71
N ARG A 115 -2.99 -7.41 -7.45
CA ARG A 115 -3.23 -6.14 -8.15
C ARG A 115 -4.34 -6.20 -9.19
N LYS A 116 -4.46 -7.34 -9.90
CA LYS A 116 -5.59 -7.57 -10.82
C LYS A 116 -6.89 -7.72 -10.05
N GLU A 117 -6.86 -8.36 -8.88
CA GLU A 117 -8.03 -8.49 -8.00
C GLU A 117 -8.45 -7.14 -7.43
N GLU A 118 -7.50 -6.31 -6.96
CA GLU A 118 -7.72 -4.93 -6.54
C GLU A 118 -8.47 -4.16 -7.64
N LEU A 119 -8.05 -4.28 -8.90
CA LEU A 119 -8.65 -3.59 -10.05
C LEU A 119 -10.07 -4.06 -10.43
N ARG A 120 -10.47 -5.28 -10.07
CA ARG A 120 -11.76 -5.84 -10.52
C ARG A 120 -12.96 -5.18 -9.85
N SER A 121 -12.77 -4.64 -8.65
CA SER A 121 -13.85 -4.04 -7.89
C SER A 121 -13.30 -3.08 -6.85
N VAL A 122 -12.80 -1.91 -7.27
CA VAL A 122 -12.50 -0.82 -6.34
C VAL A 122 -13.79 -0.04 -6.09
N PRO A 123 -14.37 -0.08 -4.89
CA PRO A 123 -15.50 0.76 -4.57
C PRO A 123 -15.04 2.21 -4.40
N VAL A 124 -15.73 3.13 -5.06
CA VAL A 124 -15.51 4.56 -4.96
C VAL A 124 -16.77 5.20 -4.39
N PRO A 125 -16.71 5.74 -3.15
CA PRO A 125 -17.82 6.45 -2.56
C PRO A 125 -18.13 7.71 -3.34
N ILE A 126 -19.41 7.89 -3.68
CA ILE A 126 -19.92 9.13 -4.24
C ILE A 126 -20.77 9.79 -3.16
N GLU A 127 -20.30 10.92 -2.63
CA GLU A 127 -21.14 11.77 -1.79
C GLU A 127 -22.28 12.34 -2.65
N GLY A 128 -23.51 11.95 -2.34
CA GLY A 128 -24.68 12.30 -3.13
C GLY A 128 -25.97 12.01 -2.40
N ARG A 129 -27.09 12.41 -3.01
CA ARG A 129 -28.43 12.04 -2.54
C ARG A 129 -28.85 10.78 -3.28
N GLU A 130 -29.21 9.75 -2.53
CA GLU A 130 -29.88 8.60 -3.12
C GLU A 130 -31.28 9.04 -3.58
N ILE A 131 -31.54 8.90 -4.87
CA ILE A 131 -32.86 9.09 -5.46
C ILE A 131 -33.44 7.70 -5.64
N VAL A 132 -34.40 7.36 -4.78
CA VAL A 132 -35.21 6.16 -4.93
C VAL A 132 -36.26 6.40 -6.01
N ILE A 133 -36.27 5.55 -7.02
CA ILE A 133 -37.18 5.62 -8.16
C ILE A 133 -38.35 4.69 -7.85
N TYR A 134 -39.56 5.24 -7.89
CA TYR A 134 -40.80 4.49 -7.68
C TYR A 134 -41.59 4.36 -8.99
N ASP A 135 -42.29 3.23 -9.16
CA ASP A 135 -43.29 3.09 -10.22
C ASP A 135 -44.58 3.87 -9.92
N LEU A 136 -45.53 3.86 -10.86
CA LEU A 136 -46.84 4.50 -10.70
C LEU A 136 -47.68 3.90 -9.54
N HIS A 137 -47.28 2.75 -8.99
CA HIS A 137 -47.90 2.08 -7.85
C HIS A 137 -47.12 2.30 -6.54
N LEU A 138 -46.17 3.23 -6.52
CA LEU A 138 -45.30 3.51 -5.37
C LEU A 138 -44.45 2.31 -4.94
N ARG A 139 -44.11 1.40 -5.86
CA ARG A 139 -43.14 0.33 -5.63
C ARG A 139 -41.76 0.80 -6.03
N GLU A 140 -40.78 0.56 -5.19
CA GLU A 140 -39.37 0.85 -5.50
C GLU A 140 -38.92 -0.02 -6.68
N ILE A 141 -38.51 0.64 -7.78
CA ILE A 141 -37.99 -0.02 -8.99
C ILE A 141 -36.49 0.13 -9.17
N GLY A 142 -35.86 0.97 -8.34
CA GLY A 142 -34.42 1.11 -8.28
C GLY A 142 -34.02 2.35 -7.49
N SER A 143 -32.73 2.52 -7.27
CA SER A 143 -32.17 3.75 -6.74
C SER A 143 -31.00 4.22 -7.60
N GLU A 144 -30.86 5.53 -7.73
CA GLU A 144 -29.72 6.17 -8.39
C GLU A 144 -29.12 7.21 -7.45
N ILE A 145 -27.80 7.21 -7.31
CA ILE A 145 -27.12 8.26 -6.57
C ILE A 145 -27.04 9.48 -7.46
N GLN A 146 -27.76 10.54 -7.12
CA GLN A 146 -27.58 11.83 -7.75
C GLN A 146 -26.51 12.61 -6.96
N PRO A 147 -25.29 12.75 -7.50
CA PRO A 147 -24.28 13.60 -6.89
C PRO A 147 -24.81 15.02 -6.79
N VAL A 148 -24.75 15.61 -5.59
CA VAL A 148 -25.09 17.03 -5.43
C VAL A 148 -23.99 17.83 -6.14
N ARG A 149 -24.38 18.81 -6.98
CA ARG A 149 -23.41 19.63 -7.71
C ARG A 149 -22.38 20.22 -6.74
N ARG A 150 -21.10 19.84 -6.95
CA ARG A 150 -19.88 20.24 -6.19
C ARG A 150 -19.49 19.35 -5.00
N ASP A 151 -20.21 18.27 -4.72
CA ASP A 151 -19.78 17.34 -3.67
C ASP A 151 -18.60 16.47 -4.14
N PRO A 152 -17.63 16.18 -3.26
CA PRO A 152 -16.42 15.45 -3.61
C PRO A 152 -16.67 13.94 -3.73
N VAL A 153 -16.29 13.37 -4.87
CA VAL A 153 -16.04 11.93 -5.00
C VAL A 153 -14.81 11.60 -4.14
N LEU A 154 -14.95 10.65 -3.22
CA LEU A 154 -13.86 10.27 -2.31
C LEU A 154 -12.96 9.24 -2.99
N LEU A 155 -11.71 9.62 -3.22
CA LEU A 155 -10.70 8.79 -3.88
C LEU A 155 -9.78 8.07 -2.88
N GLY A 156 -10.05 8.21 -1.58
CA GLY A 156 -9.30 7.55 -0.52
C GLY A 156 -9.07 6.05 -0.77
N PRO A 157 -10.12 5.25 -1.02
CA PRO A 157 -9.97 3.82 -1.29
C PRO A 157 -9.07 3.52 -2.49
N LEU A 158 -9.13 4.35 -3.53
CA LEU A 158 -8.33 4.16 -4.75
C LEU A 158 -6.84 4.43 -4.49
N TRP A 159 -6.50 5.39 -3.62
CA TRP A 159 -5.14 5.65 -3.16
C TRP A 159 -4.52 4.49 -2.35
N LEU A 160 -5.35 3.60 -1.81
CA LEU A 160 -4.92 2.43 -1.05
C LEU A 160 -4.62 1.21 -1.93
N THR A 161 -4.79 1.33 -3.26
CA THR A 161 -4.46 0.30 -4.24
C THR A 161 -3.24 0.68 -5.06
N ALA A 162 -2.51 -0.32 -5.58
CA ALA A 162 -1.30 -0.06 -6.36
C ALA A 162 -1.62 0.69 -7.66
N HIS A 163 -2.60 0.20 -8.41
CA HIS A 163 -2.98 0.80 -9.69
C HIS A 163 -3.73 2.12 -9.51
N GLY A 164 -4.61 2.21 -8.51
CA GLY A 164 -5.36 3.42 -8.23
C GLY A 164 -4.44 4.58 -7.84
N SER A 165 -3.53 4.37 -6.90
CA SER A 165 -2.57 5.42 -6.50
C SER A 165 -1.68 5.87 -7.67
N LYS A 166 -1.27 4.96 -8.56
CA LYS A 166 -0.52 5.31 -9.77
C LYS A 166 -1.33 6.20 -10.71
N VAL A 167 -2.55 5.80 -11.05
CA VAL A 167 -3.45 6.57 -11.92
C VAL A 167 -3.73 7.96 -11.35
N LEU A 168 -3.99 8.05 -10.04
CA LEU A 168 -4.28 9.32 -9.39
C LEU A 168 -3.09 10.28 -9.40
N ARG A 169 -1.87 9.77 -9.20
CA ARG A 169 -0.64 10.57 -9.33
C ARG A 169 -0.45 11.08 -10.76
N GLU A 170 -0.64 10.22 -11.76
CA GLU A 170 -0.52 10.61 -13.17
C GLU A 170 -1.55 11.68 -13.59
N LEU A 171 -2.73 11.67 -12.97
CA LEU A 171 -3.78 12.66 -13.20
C LEU A 171 -3.65 13.91 -12.33
N GLY A 172 -2.69 13.97 -11.40
CA GLY A 172 -2.54 15.08 -10.45
C GLY A 172 -3.74 15.24 -9.51
N MET A 173 -4.34 14.12 -9.08
CA MET A 173 -5.55 14.11 -8.25
C MET A 173 -5.23 13.69 -6.82
N GLY A 174 -5.68 14.47 -5.84
CA GLY A 174 -5.59 14.11 -4.42
C GLY A 174 -6.66 13.10 -3.97
N THR A 175 -7.10 13.20 -2.71
CA THR A 175 -8.11 12.29 -2.13
C THR A 175 -9.55 12.59 -2.53
N ARG A 176 -9.79 13.66 -3.32
CA ARG A 176 -11.14 14.10 -3.71
C ARG A 176 -11.14 14.63 -5.14
N THR A 177 -12.23 14.40 -5.87
CA THR A 177 -12.46 14.93 -7.22
C THR A 177 -13.94 15.22 -7.47
N ASP A 178 -14.27 15.89 -8.59
CA ASP A 178 -15.62 15.95 -9.13
C ASP A 178 -15.93 14.78 -10.09
N LEU A 179 -17.15 14.75 -10.64
CA LEU A 179 -17.59 13.71 -11.58
C LEU A 179 -16.80 13.69 -12.89
N ASP A 180 -16.30 14.83 -13.33
CA ASP A 180 -15.50 14.90 -14.57
C ASP A 180 -14.12 14.29 -14.35
N GLY A 181 -13.52 14.51 -13.18
CA GLY A 181 -12.32 13.79 -12.76
C GLY A 181 -12.58 12.30 -12.56
N LEU A 182 -13.73 11.90 -11.98
CA LEU A 182 -14.11 10.49 -11.88
C LEU A 182 -14.15 9.82 -13.27
N LYS A 183 -14.77 10.45 -14.27
CA LYS A 183 -14.76 9.94 -15.66
C LYS A 183 -13.36 9.79 -16.24
N LYS A 184 -12.42 10.68 -15.91
CA LYS A 184 -11.01 10.55 -16.34
C LYS A 184 -10.36 9.33 -15.69
N ILE A 185 -10.61 9.11 -14.41
CA ILE A 185 -10.13 7.95 -13.66
C ILE A 185 -10.71 6.66 -14.25
N GLU A 186 -12.02 6.60 -14.50
CA GLU A 186 -12.69 5.45 -15.13
C GLU A 186 -12.01 5.08 -16.45
N ARG A 187 -11.81 6.04 -17.35
CA ARG A 187 -11.12 5.81 -18.63
C ARG A 187 -9.67 5.35 -18.48
N ALA A 188 -8.97 5.80 -17.43
CA ALA A 188 -7.59 5.39 -17.18
C ALA A 188 -7.53 3.96 -16.63
N LEU A 189 -8.46 3.58 -15.74
CA LEU A 189 -8.56 2.23 -15.20
C LEU A 189 -9.07 1.21 -16.21
N GLU A 190 -10.00 1.59 -17.09
CA GLU A 190 -10.49 0.75 -18.20
C GLU A 190 -9.32 0.31 -19.10
N LYS A 191 -8.35 1.20 -19.36
CA LYS A 191 -7.13 0.87 -20.14
C LYS A 191 -6.24 -0.16 -19.45
N LEU A 192 -6.33 -0.27 -18.12
CA LEU A 192 -5.63 -1.27 -17.31
C LEU A 192 -6.48 -2.54 -17.10
N GLY A 193 -7.70 -2.60 -17.67
CA GLY A 193 -8.63 -3.72 -17.51
C GLY A 193 -9.41 -3.72 -16.19
N GLY A 194 -9.42 -2.59 -15.46
CA GLY A 194 -10.18 -2.42 -14.22
C GLY A 194 -11.49 -1.68 -14.43
N ASN A 195 -12.42 -1.85 -13.50
CA ASN A 195 -13.69 -1.11 -13.47
C ASN A 195 -13.92 -0.54 -12.07
N LEU A 196 -14.45 0.67 -12.00
CA LEU A 196 -14.87 1.27 -10.72
C LEU A 196 -16.28 0.83 -10.38
N ILE A 197 -16.49 0.49 -9.11
CA ILE A 197 -17.84 0.27 -8.58
C ILE A 197 -18.21 1.52 -7.80
N ARG A 198 -19.26 2.21 -8.24
CA ARG A 198 -19.78 3.37 -7.52
C ARG A 198 -20.62 2.87 -6.36
N VAL A 199 -20.33 3.33 -5.14
CA VAL A 199 -21.09 2.96 -3.95
C VAL A 199 -21.75 4.19 -3.30
N PRO A 200 -23.02 4.08 -2.88
CA PRO A 200 -23.79 5.19 -2.31
C PRO A 200 -23.28 5.58 -0.93
N ASN A 201 -22.82 4.60 -0.15
CA ASN A 201 -22.36 4.81 1.20
C ASN A 201 -20.86 4.46 1.29
N PRO A 202 -20.01 5.38 1.79
CA PRO A 202 -18.62 5.06 2.04
C PRO A 202 -18.45 3.85 2.97
N GLY A 203 -19.38 3.60 3.90
CA GLY A 203 -19.35 2.43 4.78
C GLY A 203 -19.25 1.09 4.05
N ASP A 204 -19.92 0.97 2.90
CA ASP A 204 -19.96 -0.27 2.10
C ASP A 204 -18.72 -0.43 1.22
N ALA A 205 -17.98 0.65 0.99
CA ALA A 205 -16.73 0.65 0.23
C ALA A 205 -15.60 -0.11 0.95
N TYR A 206 -15.71 -0.27 2.27
CA TYR A 206 -14.61 -0.76 3.09
C TYR A 206 -14.55 -2.31 3.21
N LEU A 207 -15.50 -3.04 2.61
CA LEU A 207 -15.66 -4.48 2.81
C LEU A 207 -14.59 -5.37 2.14
N ARG A 208 -13.75 -4.81 1.25
CA ARG A 208 -12.65 -5.52 0.58
C ARG A 208 -11.37 -4.69 0.51
N GLU A 209 -11.07 -3.90 1.53
CA GLU A 209 -9.77 -3.23 1.59
C GLU A 209 -8.65 -4.26 1.74
N ALA A 210 -7.53 -4.04 1.04
CA ALA A 210 -6.31 -4.78 1.30
C ALA A 210 -5.96 -4.65 2.80
N GLN A 211 -5.57 -5.77 3.42
CA GLN A 211 -5.15 -5.75 4.81
C GLN A 211 -3.87 -4.92 4.91
N MET A 212 -3.98 -3.80 5.60
CA MET A 212 -2.85 -2.93 5.89
C MET A 212 -2.93 -2.41 7.32
N SER A 213 -1.78 -2.17 7.90
CA SER A 213 -1.65 -1.55 9.20
C SER A 213 -2.23 -0.14 9.19
N PRO A 214 -2.75 0.34 10.32
CA PRO A 214 -3.20 1.73 10.44
C PRO A 214 -2.10 2.75 10.07
N ALA A 215 -0.84 2.42 10.38
CA ALA A 215 0.30 3.26 10.07
C ALA A 215 0.53 3.37 8.55
N MET A 216 0.50 2.25 7.83
CA MET A 216 0.61 2.25 6.36
C MET A 216 -0.54 3.03 5.71
N LYS A 217 -1.78 2.79 6.17
CA LYS A 217 -2.97 3.50 5.66
C LYS A 217 -2.83 5.02 5.85
N SER A 218 -2.43 5.45 7.04
CA SER A 218 -2.20 6.86 7.36
C SER A 218 -1.10 7.47 6.47
N LEU A 219 0.02 6.76 6.26
CA LEU A 219 1.10 7.22 5.39
C LEU A 219 0.66 7.43 3.94
N LEU A 220 -0.12 6.48 3.39
CA LEU A 220 -0.65 6.58 2.03
C LEU A 220 -1.62 7.75 1.88
N LEU A 221 -2.52 7.97 2.85
CA LEU A 221 -3.47 9.07 2.82
C LEU A 221 -2.78 10.43 3.00
N LYS A 222 -1.80 10.56 3.89
CA LYS A 222 -0.98 11.79 4.02
C LYS A 222 -0.24 12.13 2.72
N ARG A 223 0.28 11.11 2.00
CA ARG A 223 0.89 11.30 0.68
C ARG A 223 -0.14 11.75 -0.36
N ALA A 224 -1.35 11.21 -0.32
CA ALA A 224 -2.44 11.60 -1.20
C ALA A 224 -2.90 13.05 -0.98
N GLU A 225 -2.90 13.51 0.27
CA GLU A 225 -3.23 14.90 0.62
C GLU A 225 -2.15 15.89 0.14
N ALA A 226 -0.88 15.49 0.22
CA ALA A 226 0.25 16.28 -0.26
C ALA A 226 0.38 16.35 -1.79
N ALA A 227 -0.36 15.51 -2.53
CA ALA A 227 -0.36 15.51 -4.00
C ALA A 227 -1.27 16.61 -4.61
N ARG A 228 -1.89 17.46 -3.78
CA ARG A 228 -2.67 18.64 -4.20
C ARG A 228 -1.79 19.85 -4.44
#